data_AF-A0A355W670-F1
#
_entry.id   AF-A0A355W670-F1
#
_cell.length_a   1.000
_cell.length_b   1.000
_cell.length_c   1.000
_cell.angle_alpha   90.00
_cell.angle_beta   90.00
_cell.angle_gamma   90.00
#
_symmetry.space_group_name_H-M   'P 1'
#
loop_
_entity.id
_entity.type
_entity.pdbx_description
1 polymer ?
#
loop_
_entity_poly.entity_id
_entity_poly.type
_entity_poly.pdbx_seq_one_letter_code
_entity_poly.pdbx_strand_id
1 'polypeptide(L)' 'GLIDDPVSGKKNKNLEMADQTINILAMLHGKTKGNLTREEDKMIEDILYNLRLSYVKQAG' A
#
# COMPACT_ATOMS: atom_id res chain seq x y z
N GLY A 1 -3.79 -11.21 24.94
CA GLY A 1 -4.47 -10.61 23.78
C GLY A 1 -3.69 -10.99 22.54
N LEU A 2 -4.07 -12.12 21.95
CA LEU A 2 -3.52 -12.64 20.71
C LEU A 2 -4.74 -13.00 19.89
N ILE A 3 -5.15 -12.09 19.01
CA ILE A 3 -6.14 -12.43 17.99
C ILE A 3 -5.31 -13.05 16.88
N ASP A 4 -4.97 -14.33 17.09
CA ASP A 4 -4.44 -15.19 16.04
C ASP A 4 -5.63 -15.53 15.14
N ASP A 5 -5.54 -15.11 13.88
CA ASP A 5 -6.50 -15.45 12.84
C ASP A 5 -6.51 -16.98 12.63
N PRO A 6 -7.58 -17.71 13.00
CA PRO A 6 -7.55 -19.17 13.15
C PRO A 6 -7.66 -19.93 11.82
N VAL A 7 -7.69 -19.23 10.67
CA VAL A 7 -8.08 -19.84 9.38
C VAL A 7 -6.89 -20.41 8.60
N SER A 8 -5.64 -20.03 8.89
CA SER A 8 -4.55 -20.32 7.95
C SER A 8 -3.28 -20.94 8.53
N GLY A 9 -2.82 -20.55 9.73
CA GLY A 9 -1.53 -21.02 10.28
C GLY A 9 -0.30 -20.70 9.41
N LYS A 10 -0.49 -20.21 8.19
CA LYS A 10 0.50 -19.56 7.36
C LYS A 10 0.50 -18.10 7.76
N LYS A 11 1.68 -17.49 7.75
CA LYS A 11 1.80 -16.04 7.67
C LYS A 11 1.03 -15.58 6.43
N ASN A 12 -0.27 -15.35 6.54
CA ASN A 12 -1.07 -14.63 5.56
C ASN A 12 -0.54 -13.20 5.67
N LYS A 13 0.61 -12.97 5.04
CA LYS A 13 0.99 -11.63 4.59
C LYS A 13 -0.24 -11.19 3.81
N ASN A 14 -1.01 -10.24 4.34
CA ASN A 14 -2.18 -9.71 3.63
C ASN A 14 -1.67 -8.85 2.47
N LEU A 15 -0.99 -9.50 1.52
CA LEU A 15 -0.57 -8.95 0.25
C LEU A 15 -1.80 -8.39 -0.46
N GLU A 16 -2.94 -9.07 -0.36
CA GLU A 16 -4.21 -8.59 -0.87
C GLU A 16 -4.64 -7.25 -0.24
N MET A 17 -4.55 -7.10 1.09
CA MET A 17 -4.81 -5.79 1.72
C MET A 17 -3.77 -4.73 1.36
N ALA A 18 -2.50 -5.12 1.21
CA ALA A 18 -1.43 -4.20 0.81
C ALA A 18 -1.66 -3.69 -0.62
N ASP A 19 -2.05 -4.57 -1.55
CA ASP A 19 -2.42 -4.23 -2.92
C ASP A 19 -3.66 -3.31 -2.94
N GLN A 20 -4.71 -3.64 -2.19
CA GLN A 20 -5.88 -2.77 -2.03
C GLN A 20 -5.50 -1.39 -1.49
N THR A 21 -4.61 -1.33 -0.50
CA THR A 21 -4.14 -0.06 0.08
C THR A 21 -3.36 0.78 -0.94
N ILE A 22 -2.47 0.15 -1.71
CA ILE A 22 -1.72 0.81 -2.80
C ILE A 22 -2.68 1.33 -3.86
N ASN A 23 -3.69 0.55 -4.24
CA ASN A 23 -4.69 0.93 -5.24
C ASN A 23 -5.55 2.11 -4.76
N ILE A 24 -6.01 2.10 -3.51
CA ILE A 24 -6.77 3.22 -2.92
C ILE A 24 -5.91 4.49 -2.88
N LEU A 25 -4.67 4.39 -2.41
CA LEU A 25 -3.75 5.54 -2.37
C LEU A 25 -3.46 6.09 -3.77
N ALA A 26 -3.26 5.22 -4.76
CA ALA A 26 -3.05 5.62 -6.15
C ALA A 26 -4.30 6.29 -6.75
N MET A 27 -5.50 5.79 -6.43
CA MET A 27 -6.76 6.42 -6.85
C MET A 27 -6.95 7.79 -6.20
N LEU A 28 -6.62 7.93 -4.92
CA LEU A 28 -6.70 9.21 -4.21
C LEU A 28 -5.69 10.21 -4.80
N HIS A 29 -4.45 9.78 -5.03
CA HIS A 29 -3.42 10.59 -5.71
C HIS A 29 -3.89 11.08 -7.08
N GLY A 30 -4.48 10.19 -7.89
CA GLY A 30 -5.05 10.56 -9.19
C GLY A 30 -6.20 11.58 -9.08
N LYS A 31 -7.03 11.49 -8.04
CA LYS A 31 -8.13 12.43 -7.78
C LYS A 31 -7.66 13.77 -7.18
N THR A 32 -6.55 13.78 -6.45
CA THR A 32 -5.97 15.00 -5.85
C THR A 32 -4.98 15.68 -6.78
N LYS A 33 -4.59 15.05 -7.89
CA LYS A 33 -3.71 15.60 -8.92
C LYS A 33 -4.23 16.96 -9.43
N GLY A 34 -3.41 18.00 -9.30
CA GLY A 34 -3.77 19.39 -9.60
C GLY A 34 -4.12 20.24 -8.37
N ASN A 35 -4.42 19.62 -7.23
CA ASN A 35 -4.53 20.28 -5.93
C ASN A 35 -3.29 20.07 -5.04
N LEU A 36 -2.38 19.20 -5.44
CA LEU A 36 -1.13 18.92 -4.73
C LEU A 36 -0.03 19.90 -5.15
N THR A 37 0.75 20.33 -4.17
CA THR A 37 2.05 20.97 -4.43
C THR A 37 3.07 19.96 -4.95
N ARG A 38 4.15 20.43 -5.57
CA ARG A 38 5.23 19.56 -6.08
C ARG A 38 5.85 18.67 -4.99
N GLU A 39 5.89 19.17 -3.76
CA GLU A 39 6.46 18.47 -2.61
C GLU A 39 5.52 17.35 -2.14
N GLU A 40 4.22 17.61 -2.05
CA GLU A 40 3.21 16.61 -1.69
C GLU A 40 3.09 15.52 -2.76
N ASP A 41 3.13 15.91 -4.04
CA ASP A 41 3.09 14.98 -5.18
C ASP A 41 4.26 13.99 -5.10
N LYS A 42 5.48 14.52 -4.90
CA LYS A 42 6.68 13.72 -4.75
C LYS A 42 6.66 12.83 -3.50
N MET A 43 6.14 13.34 -2.38
CA MET A 43 6.00 12.57 -1.16
C MET A 43 5.04 11.38 -1.34
N ILE A 44 3.91 11.59 -2.01
CA ILE A 44 2.94 10.51 -2.28
C ILE A 44 3.53 9.49 -3.25
N GLU A 45 4.24 9.93 -4.29
CA GLU A 45 4.95 9.02 -5.20
C GLU A 45 6.00 8.17 -4.46
N ASP A 46 6.80 8.77 -3.57
CA ASP A 46 7.80 8.05 -2.78
C ASP A 46 7.15 7.01 -1.84
N ILE A 47 6.01 7.35 -1.21
CA ILE A 47 5.25 6.43 -0.37
C ILE A 47 4.72 5.25 -1.19
N LEU A 48 4.07 5.53 -2.33
CA LEU A 48 3.55 4.51 -3.24
C LEU A 48 4.65 3.59 -3.77
N TYR A 49 5.82 4.16 -4.10
CA TYR A 49 6.98 3.41 -4.56
C TYR A 49 7.48 2.44 -3.47
N ASN A 50 7.66 2.92 -2.23
CA ASN A 50 8.10 2.07 -1.12
C ASN A 50 7.10 0.96 -0.79
N LEU A 51 5.79 1.27 -0.82
CA LEU A 51 4.74 0.28 -0.60
C LEU A 51 4.74 -0.79 -1.70
N ARG A 52 4.84 -0.39 -2.97
CA ARG A 52 4.96 -1.33 -4.11
C ARG A 52 6.21 -2.19 -4.01
N LEU A 53 7.36 -1.62 -3.66
CA LEU A 53 8.60 -2.37 -3.49
C LEU A 53 8.49 -3.38 -2.35
N SER A 54 7.90 -2.99 -1.23
CA SER A 54 7.64 -3.89 -0.10
C SER A 54 6.66 -5.01 -0.47
N TYR A 55 5.63 -4.69 -1.26
CA TYR A 55 4.68 -5.67 -1.79
C TYR A 55 5.37 -6.69 -2.70
N VAL A 56 6.15 -6.23 -3.69
CA VAL A 56 6.89 -7.12 -4.62
C VAL A 56 7.88 -8.00 -3.87
N LYS A 57 8.64 -7.45 -2.90
CA LYS A 57 9.57 -8.21 -2.05
C LYS A 57 8.89 -9.26 -1.18
N GLN A 58 7.61 -9.05 -0.85
CA GLN A 58 6.86 -9.96 -0.01
C GLN A 58 6.03 -10.98 -0.81
N ALA A 59 5.66 -10.64 -2.05
CA ALA A 59 4.93 -11.46 -3.00
C ALA A 59 5.84 -12.40 -3.82
N GLY A 60 7.10 -12.00 -4.06
CA GLY A 60 8.17 -12.88 -4.54
C GLY A 60 8.81 -13.67 -3.42
#